data_AF-A0A7Y2WVJ8-F1
#
_entry.id   AF-A0A7Y2WVJ8-F1
#
_cell.length_a   1.000
_cell.length_b   1.000
_cell.length_c   1.000
_cell.angle_alpha   90.00
_cell.angle_beta   90.00
_cell.angle_gamma   90.00
#
_symmetry.space_group_name_H-M   'P 1'
#
loop_
_entity.id
_entity.type
_entity.pdbx_description
1 polymer ?
#
loop_
_entity_poly.entity_id
_entity_poly.type
_entity_poly.pdbx_seq_one_letter_code
_entity_poly.pdbx_strand_id
1 'polypeptide(L)'
;MHKYQTYARSRTPGRNEHHGPARRDSSELAAARQVAARFVAARWPTLAEVEPEVTRQHDGRQPCHDLIARLGMAENELGHHARSATYTFTFTSQRKTADGAMAPLVAAVTVDLQRRIVKTSLSK
;
A
#
# COMPACT_ATOMS: atom_id res chain seq x y z
N MET A 1 28.95 4.63 -59.70
CA MET A 1 29.50 4.88 -58.35
C MET A 1 28.43 5.58 -57.52
N HIS A 2 28.23 5.09 -56.30
CA HIS A 2 27.43 5.59 -55.16
C HIS A 2 25.89 5.66 -55.23
N LYS A 3 25.31 4.70 -54.48
CA LYS A 3 23.95 4.60 -53.93
C LYS A 3 23.67 5.75 -52.95
N TYR A 4 22.42 6.18 -52.80
CA TYR A 4 21.77 6.33 -51.48
C TYR A 4 20.23 6.26 -51.62
N GLN A 5 19.69 5.21 -51.03
CA GLN A 5 18.28 5.06 -50.65
C GLN A 5 18.08 5.84 -49.34
N THR A 6 17.00 6.61 -49.21
CA THR A 6 16.50 6.98 -47.88
C THR A 6 14.98 7.08 -47.91
N TYR A 7 14.35 6.13 -47.22
CA TYR A 7 12.95 6.16 -46.82
C TYR A 7 12.79 7.07 -45.61
N ALA A 8 11.73 7.88 -45.53
CA ALA A 8 11.18 8.33 -44.26
C ALA A 8 9.69 8.66 -44.38
N ARG A 9 8.84 7.64 -44.24
CA ARG A 9 7.51 7.79 -43.63
C ARG A 9 7.73 8.01 -42.14
N SER A 10 7.06 9.00 -41.54
CA SER A 10 6.67 9.01 -40.12
C SER A 10 5.63 10.13 -39.94
N ARG A 11 4.32 9.83 -40.05
CA ARG A 11 3.45 9.48 -38.91
C ARG A 11 3.74 10.33 -37.68
N THR A 12 3.02 11.44 -37.56
CA THR A 12 2.69 12.04 -36.27
C THR A 12 1.64 11.14 -35.60
N PRO A 13 1.93 10.44 -34.48
CA PRO A 13 0.86 9.87 -33.69
C PRO A 13 0.26 10.98 -32.83
N GLY A 14 -1.07 11.01 -32.80
CA GLY A 14 -1.86 11.99 -32.07
C GLY A 14 -1.59 11.98 -30.57
N ARG A 15 -2.01 13.09 -29.95
CA ARG A 15 -2.41 13.20 -28.55
C ARG A 15 -3.06 11.91 -28.07
N ASN A 16 -2.34 11.12 -27.28
CA ASN A 16 -2.97 10.26 -26.29
C ASN A 16 -2.53 10.80 -24.94
N GLU A 17 -3.47 11.48 -24.31
CA GLU A 17 -3.40 11.93 -22.94
C GLU A 17 -3.06 10.73 -22.05
N HIS A 18 -1.80 10.62 -21.66
CA HIS A 18 -1.39 9.82 -20.51
C HIS A 18 -2.08 10.41 -19.28
N HIS A 19 -3.32 9.98 -19.00
CA HIS A 19 -3.86 9.97 -17.66
C HIS A 19 -3.00 9.00 -16.84
N GLY A 20 -1.89 9.54 -16.32
CA GLY A 20 -0.86 8.80 -15.64
C GLY A 20 -1.33 8.10 -14.34
N PRO A 21 -0.52 7.16 -13.83
CA PRO A 21 -0.84 6.33 -12.65
C PRO A 21 -1.24 7.14 -11.40
N ALA A 22 -0.74 8.37 -11.26
CA ALA A 22 -0.94 9.23 -10.09
C ALA A 22 -2.42 9.47 -9.67
N ARG A 23 -3.36 9.52 -10.62
CA ARG A 23 -4.79 9.79 -10.30
C ARG A 23 -5.53 8.57 -9.76
N ARG A 24 -5.15 7.36 -10.19
CA ARG A 24 -5.72 6.10 -9.65
C ARG A 24 -5.16 5.81 -8.27
N ASP A 25 -3.85 5.98 -8.12
CA ASP A 25 -3.12 5.79 -6.87
C ASP A 25 -3.70 6.60 -5.69
N SER A 26 -4.04 7.86 -5.93
CA SER A 26 -4.65 8.75 -4.94
C SER A 26 -6.07 8.33 -4.55
N SER A 27 -6.85 7.82 -5.50
CA SER A 27 -8.21 7.32 -5.22
C SER A 27 -8.22 6.01 -4.42
N GLU A 28 -7.28 5.11 -4.69
CA GLU A 28 -7.13 3.84 -3.98
C GLU A 28 -6.62 4.07 -2.56
N LEU A 29 -5.66 4.97 -2.39
CA LEU A 29 -5.17 5.38 -1.09
C LEU A 29 -6.29 6.02 -0.24
N ALA A 30 -7.10 6.90 -0.83
CA ALA A 30 -8.23 7.52 -0.13
C ALA A 30 -9.26 6.47 0.33
N ALA A 31 -9.57 5.49 -0.52
CA ALA A 31 -10.47 4.40 -0.16
C ALA A 31 -9.89 3.51 0.95
N ALA A 32 -8.59 3.16 0.87
CA ALA A 32 -7.90 2.38 1.89
C ALA A 32 -7.83 3.14 3.23
N ARG A 33 -7.61 4.46 3.20
CA ARG A 33 -7.62 5.32 4.40
C ARG A 33 -8.98 5.30 5.08
N GLN A 34 -10.07 5.37 4.33
CA GLN A 34 -11.42 5.32 4.91
C GLN A 34 -11.69 3.98 5.61
N VAL A 35 -11.26 2.86 5.03
CA VAL A 35 -11.39 1.54 5.66
C VAL A 35 -10.58 1.47 6.95
N ALA A 36 -9.31 1.90 6.92
CA ALA A 36 -8.47 1.92 8.11
C ALA A 36 -9.04 2.82 9.20
N ALA A 37 -9.47 4.04 8.86
CA ALA A 37 -10.05 4.99 9.81
C ALA A 37 -11.34 4.45 10.45
N ARG A 38 -12.25 3.87 9.66
CA ARG A 38 -13.49 3.27 10.19
C ARG A 38 -13.20 2.10 11.14
N PHE A 39 -12.20 1.28 10.80
CA PHE A 39 -11.79 0.17 11.66
C PHE A 39 -11.17 0.66 12.97
N VAL A 40 -10.26 1.63 12.90
CA VAL A 40 -9.62 2.22 14.09
C VAL A 40 -10.64 2.93 14.96
N ALA A 41 -11.56 3.71 14.40
CA ALA A 41 -12.61 4.36 15.18
C ALA A 41 -13.51 3.34 15.93
N ALA A 42 -13.81 2.20 15.32
CA ALA A 42 -14.60 1.14 15.95
C ALA A 42 -13.82 0.37 17.03
N ARG A 43 -12.51 0.16 16.85
CA ARG A 43 -11.68 -0.68 17.73
C ARG A 43 -10.98 0.13 18.84
N TRP A 44 -10.55 1.34 18.52
CA TRP A 44 -9.78 2.27 19.35
C TRP A 44 -10.29 3.71 19.15
N PRO A 45 -11.41 4.09 19.79
CA PRO A 45 -12.02 5.40 19.61
C PRO A 45 -11.08 6.57 19.92
N THR A 46 -10.13 6.39 20.84
CA THR A 46 -9.10 7.38 21.18
C THR A 46 -8.15 7.73 20.03
N LEU A 47 -8.15 6.93 18.96
CA LEU A 47 -7.34 7.14 17.76
C LEU A 47 -8.19 7.60 16.56
N ALA A 48 -9.51 7.77 16.73
CA ALA A 48 -10.43 8.07 15.63
C ALA A 48 -10.16 9.44 14.98
N GLU A 49 -9.71 10.41 15.77
CA GLU A 49 -9.42 11.78 15.32
C GLU A 49 -7.95 11.97 14.92
N VAL A 50 -7.13 10.92 15.01
CA VAL A 50 -5.70 10.98 14.71
C VAL A 50 -5.51 10.87 13.20
N GLU A 51 -4.76 11.80 12.63
CA GLU A 51 -4.31 11.67 11.25
C GLU A 51 -3.27 10.53 11.15
N PRO A 52 -3.52 9.48 10.35
CA PRO A 52 -2.56 8.38 10.22
C PRO A 52 -1.40 8.76 9.31
N GLU A 53 -0.20 8.35 9.71
CA GLU A 53 0.95 8.30 8.82
C GLU A 53 0.75 7.15 7.82
N VAL A 54 0.99 7.42 6.53
CA VAL A 54 0.78 6.44 5.46
C VAL A 54 2.11 5.95 4.91
N THR A 55 2.34 4.65 5.01
CA THR A 55 3.47 3.97 4.38
C THR A 55 2.95 3.06 3.28
N ARG A 56 3.29 3.39 2.03
CA ARG A 56 3.10 2.48 0.89
C ARG A 56 4.15 1.39 0.93
N GLN A 57 3.73 0.15 1.13
CA GLN A 57 4.57 -1.00 0.82
C GLN A 57 4.28 -1.44 -0.61
N HIS A 58 5.17 -1.07 -1.52
CA HIS A 58 5.38 -1.85 -2.72
C HIS A 58 6.17 -3.09 -2.29
N ASP A 59 5.48 -4.22 -2.14
CA ASP A 59 6.12 -5.50 -1.87
C ASP A 59 6.80 -5.99 -3.17
N GLY A 60 7.91 -5.35 -3.53
CA GLY A 60 8.83 -5.82 -4.57
C GLY A 60 9.74 -6.94 -4.07
N ARG A 61 9.63 -7.32 -2.79
CA ARG A 61 10.47 -8.36 -2.19
C ARG A 61 9.77 -9.70 -2.35
N GLN A 62 9.93 -10.26 -3.55
CA GLN A 62 9.55 -11.64 -3.82
C GLN A 62 10.15 -12.54 -2.72
N PRO A 63 9.34 -13.36 -2.02
CA PRO A 63 9.86 -14.24 -1.00
C PRO A 63 10.96 -15.12 -1.59
N CYS A 64 12.10 -15.24 -0.89
CA CYS A 64 13.24 -16.02 -1.39
C CYS A 64 12.78 -17.45 -1.68
N HIS A 65 13.10 -17.96 -2.87
CA HIS A 65 12.70 -19.28 -3.35
C HIS A 65 12.99 -20.42 -2.35
N ASP A 66 14.05 -20.29 -1.56
CA ASP A 66 14.41 -21.22 -0.48
C ASP A 66 13.35 -21.31 0.64
N LEU A 67 12.75 -20.17 1.01
CA LEU A 67 11.68 -20.12 2.01
C LEU A 67 10.39 -20.75 1.47
N ILE A 68 10.10 -20.56 0.18
CA ILE A 68 8.94 -21.13 -0.51
C ILE A 68 9.04 -22.66 -0.54
N ALA A 69 10.20 -23.18 -0.92
CA ALA A 69 10.48 -24.62 -0.96
C ALA A 69 10.38 -25.26 0.44
N ARG A 70 10.89 -24.58 1.48
CA ARG A 70 10.81 -25.08 2.88
C ARG A 70 9.40 -25.08 3.45
N LEU A 71 8.52 -24.21 2.98
CA LEU A 71 7.11 -24.13 3.40
C LEU A 71 6.19 -25.05 2.58
N GLY A 72 6.70 -25.70 1.53
CA GLY A 72 5.92 -26.61 0.68
C GLY A 72 4.79 -25.94 -0.11
N MET A 73 4.83 -24.61 -0.26
CA MET A 73 3.79 -23.85 -0.95
C MET A 73 4.09 -23.74 -2.44
N ALA A 74 3.06 -23.81 -3.28
CA ALA A 74 3.20 -23.56 -4.71
C ALA A 74 3.53 -22.09 -4.97
N GLU A 75 4.52 -21.81 -5.83
CA GLU A 75 4.96 -20.45 -6.18
C GLU A 75 3.81 -19.53 -6.65
N ASN A 76 2.74 -20.12 -7.21
CA ASN A 76 1.54 -19.40 -7.63
C ASN A 76 0.73 -18.78 -6.48
N GLU A 77 0.70 -19.40 -5.31
CA GLU A 77 -0.04 -18.88 -4.15
C GLU A 77 0.70 -17.70 -3.50
N LEU A 78 2.03 -17.77 -3.47
CA LEU A 78 2.89 -16.67 -2.99
C LEU A 78 2.94 -15.51 -3.98
N GLY A 79 2.90 -15.77 -5.29
CA GLY A 79 2.86 -14.74 -6.32
C GLY A 79 1.60 -13.87 -6.29
N HIS A 80 0.47 -14.42 -5.84
CA HIS A 80 -0.79 -13.67 -5.68
C HIS A 80 -0.73 -12.74 -4.47
N HIS A 81 -0.09 -13.17 -3.38
CA HIS A 81 0.10 -12.36 -2.18
C HIS A 81 1.21 -11.31 -2.33
N ALA A 82 2.30 -11.64 -3.03
CA ALA A 82 3.46 -10.75 -3.19
C ALA A 82 3.24 -9.58 -4.17
N ARG A 83 2.18 -9.61 -4.99
CA ARG A 83 1.95 -8.59 -6.03
C ARG A 83 0.90 -7.54 -5.69
N SER A 84 0.27 -7.66 -4.52
CA SER A 84 -0.74 -6.70 -4.08
C SER A 84 -0.05 -5.56 -3.36
N ALA A 85 -0.10 -4.34 -3.92
CA ALA A 85 0.34 -3.16 -3.18
C ALA A 85 -0.45 -3.07 -1.86
N THR A 86 0.22 -2.72 -0.78
CA THR A 86 -0.42 -2.55 0.52
C THR A 86 -0.14 -1.16 1.08
N TYR A 87 -1.13 -0.65 1.81
CA TYR A 87 -1.06 0.61 2.52
C TYR A 87 -1.07 0.34 4.00
N THR A 88 -0.01 0.72 4.70
CA THR A 88 0.01 0.70 6.15
C THR A 88 -0.32 2.10 6.68
N PHE A 89 -1.34 2.19 7.51
CA PHE A 89 -1.79 3.39 8.20
C PHE A 89 -1.42 3.30 9.67
N THR A 90 -0.56 4.19 10.14
CA THR A 90 -0.08 4.24 11.52
C THR A 90 -0.71 5.40 12.25
N PHE A 91 -1.51 5.12 13.27
CA PHE A 91 -2.20 6.08 14.12
C PHE A 91 -1.43 6.19 15.43
N THR A 92 -0.85 7.35 15.69
CA THR A 92 -0.06 7.62 16.89
C THR A 92 -0.75 8.67 17.75
N SER A 93 -1.04 8.32 19.00
CA SER A 93 -1.58 9.25 19.99
C SER A 93 -0.93 9.03 21.35
N GLN A 94 -1.31 9.84 22.33
CA GLN A 94 -0.95 9.65 23.73
C GLN A 94 -2.22 9.36 24.53
N ARG A 95 -2.13 8.44 25.49
CA ARG A 95 -3.21 8.15 26.43
C ARG A 95 -2.72 8.33 27.86
N LYS A 96 -3.59 8.87 28.71
CA LYS A 96 -3.32 8.93 30.14
C LYS A 96 -3.45 7.52 30.74
N THR A 97 -2.44 7.06 31.45
CA THR A 97 -2.45 5.79 32.20
C THR A 97 -3.18 5.99 33.53
N ALA A 98 -3.52 4.88 34.21
CA ALA A 98 -4.19 4.93 35.52
C ALA A 98 -3.37 5.68 36.59
N ASP A 99 -2.04 5.71 36.42
CA ASP A 99 -1.08 6.42 37.28
C ASP A 99 -0.99 7.92 36.96
N GLY A 100 -1.65 8.37 35.90
CA GLY A 100 -1.66 9.77 35.46
C GLY A 100 -0.54 10.14 34.48
N ALA A 101 0.37 9.22 34.18
CA ALA A 101 1.40 9.40 33.16
C ALA A 101 0.81 9.36 31.73
N MET A 102 1.50 9.99 30.77
CA MET A 102 1.16 9.87 29.35
C MET A 102 1.95 8.73 28.72
N ALA A 103 1.25 7.76 28.13
CA ALA A 103 1.85 6.65 27.40
C ALA A 103 1.52 6.75 25.89
N PRO A 104 2.48 6.46 25.00
CA PRO A 104 2.20 6.41 23.56
C PRO A 104 1.24 5.26 23.25
N LEU A 105 0.29 5.51 22.37
CA LEU A 105 -0.61 4.52 21.81
C LEU A 105 -0.44 4.55 20.30
N VAL A 106 0.11 3.47 19.75
CA VAL A 106 0.37 3.35 18.31
C VAL A 106 -0.45 2.19 17.75
N ALA A 107 -1.36 2.46 16.83
CA ALA A 107 -2.05 1.42 16.06
C ALA A 107 -1.59 1.44 14.61
N ALA A 108 -1.12 0.31 14.09
CA ALA A 108 -0.81 0.15 12.68
C ALA A 108 -1.86 -0.76 12.03
N VAL A 109 -2.42 -0.32 10.90
CA VAL A 109 -3.42 -1.06 10.12
C VAL A 109 -2.94 -1.14 8.68
N THR A 110 -2.71 -2.34 8.18
CA THR A 110 -2.35 -2.59 6.78
C THR A 110 -3.58 -3.01 6.00
N VAL A 111 -3.83 -2.32 4.88
CA VAL A 111 -4.94 -2.51 3.97
C VAL A 111 -4.40 -2.84 2.58
N ASP A 112 -4.96 -3.86 1.93
CA ASP A 112 -4.61 -4.19 0.54
C ASP A 112 -5.38 -3.35 -0.49
N LEU A 113 -5.01 -3.46 -1.77
CA LEU A 113 -5.75 -2.82 -2.87
C LEU A 113 -7.21 -3.26 -2.98
N GLN A 114 -7.56 -4.45 -2.47
CA GLN A 114 -8.93 -4.96 -2.41
C GLN A 114 -9.72 -4.39 -1.23
N ARG A 115 -9.16 -3.42 -0.50
CA ARG A 115 -9.77 -2.74 0.66
C ARG A 115 -10.02 -3.68 1.84
N ARG A 116 -9.24 -4.76 1.94
CA ARG A 116 -9.28 -5.71 3.05
C ARG A 116 -8.16 -5.39 4.02
N ILE A 117 -8.46 -5.51 5.31
CA ILE A 117 -7.46 -5.37 6.37
C ILE A 117 -6.68 -6.67 6.43
N VAL A 118 -5.40 -6.61 6.09
CA VAL A 118 -4.51 -7.79 6.05
C VAL A 118 -3.66 -7.92 7.31
N LYS A 119 -3.45 -6.82 8.03
CA LYS A 119 -2.70 -6.82 9.28
C LYS A 119 -3.13 -5.68 10.19
N THR A 120 -3.13 -5.95 11.49
CA THR A 120 -3.33 -4.93 12.52
C THR A 120 -2.34 -5.15 13.65
N SER A 121 -1.82 -4.07 14.22
CA SER A 121 -0.92 -4.12 15.37
C SER A 121 -1.20 -2.94 16.29
N LEU A 122 -1.08 -3.15 17.60
CA LEU A 122 -1.29 -2.11 18.60
C LEU A 122 -0.16 -2.18 19.62
N SER A 123 0.58 -1.08 19.77
CA SER A 123 1.61 -0.89 20.77
C SER A 123 1.13 0.10 21.83
N LYS A 124 1.39 -0.21 23.10
CA LYS A 124 0.88 0.48 24.29
C LYS A 124 1.99 0.82 25.25
#